data_AF-A0A357NHV2-F1
#
_entry.id   AF-A0A357NHV2-F1
#
_cell.length_a   1.000
_cell.length_b   1.000
_cell.length_c   1.000
_cell.angle_alpha   90.00
_cell.angle_beta   90.00
_cell.angle_gamma   90.00
#
_symmetry.space_group_name_H-M   'P 1'
#
loop_
_entity.id
_entity.type
_entity.pdbx_description
1 polymer ?
#
loop_
_entity_poly.entity_id
_entity_poly.type
_entity_poly.pdbx_seq_one_letter_code
_entity_poly.pdbx_strand_id
1 'polypeptide(L)'
;MRIFKGKRTEKGIEVEEVTDEYMMLVPPSPHLCQECAENHPPEFPHNLESIYYQTKFLMEHDRAATWADAIAHCPDDIKEFTISELRKLGIEVYQS
;
A
#
# COMPACT_ATOMS: atom_id res chain seq x y z
N MET A 1 8.25 -5.44 9.09
CA MET A 1 9.42 -4.53 8.91
C MET A 1 10.30 -4.65 10.17
N ARG A 2 11.61 -4.40 10.16
CA ARG A 2 12.39 -4.35 11.43
C ARG A 2 12.68 -2.90 11.77
N ILE A 3 12.03 -2.41 12.83
CA ILE A 3 12.18 -1.03 13.28
C ILE A 3 13.16 -1.02 14.46
N PHE A 4 14.08 -0.06 14.46
CA PHE A 4 15.04 0.11 15.53
C PHE A 4 14.90 1.49 16.14
N LYS A 5 14.81 1.57 17.47
CA LYS A 5 14.84 2.82 18.20
C LYS A 5 16.25 3.05 18.72
N GLY A 6 16.84 4.17 18.32
CA GLY A 6 18.18 4.57 18.72
C GLY A 6 18.16 5.70 19.76
N LYS A 7 18.95 5.56 20.82
CA LYS A 7 19.22 6.63 21.79
C LYS A 7 20.71 6.96 21.81
N ARG A 8 21.06 8.23 21.57
CA ARG A 8 22.44 8.70 21.74
C ARG A 8 22.72 8.88 23.24
N THR A 9 23.84 8.32 23.69
CA THR A 9 24.36 8.44 25.05
C THR A 9 25.81 8.92 25.02
N GLU A 10 26.37 9.27 26.17
CA GLU A 10 27.79 9.63 26.29
C GLU A 10 28.74 8.48 25.91
N LYS A 11 28.25 7.23 25.95
CA LYS A 11 29.03 6.01 25.67
C LYS A 11 28.82 5.46 24.25
N GLY A 12 27.91 6.04 23.46
CA GLY A 12 27.63 5.60 22.10
C GLY A 12 26.16 5.68 21.70
N ILE A 13 25.73 4.80 20.80
CA ILE A 13 24.33 4.66 20.38
C ILE A 13 23.79 3.36 20.95
N GLU A 14 22.79 3.45 21.81
CA GLU A 14 22.00 2.30 22.26
C GLU A 14 20.89 2.06 21.23
N VAL A 15 20.76 0.83 20.76
CA VAL A 15 19.77 0.43 19.75
C VAL A 15 18.92 -0.70 20.31
N GLU A 16 17.61 -0.50 20.33
CA GLU A 16 16.63 -1.53 20.65
C GLU A 16 15.79 -1.87 19.41
N GLU A 17 15.54 -3.15 19.17
CA GLU A 17 14.53 -3.58 18.19
C GLU A 17 13.15 -3.31 18.78
N VAL A 18 12.31 -2.64 18.02
CA VAL A 18 10.91 -2.35 18.38
C VAL A 18 9.99 -3.07 17.41
N THR A 19 8.91 -3.62 17.96
CA THR A 19 7.87 -4.30 17.20
C THR A 19 7.06 -3.29 16.38
N ASP A 20 6.49 -3.75 15.26
CA ASP A 20 5.65 -2.96 14.35
C ASP A 20 4.34 -2.46 15.02
N GLU A 21 4.12 -2.78 16.30
CA GLU A 21 3.01 -2.33 17.17
C GLU A 21 2.93 -0.80 17.33
N TYR A 22 3.96 -0.05 16.92
CA TYR A 22 3.99 1.41 16.99
C TYR A 22 3.28 2.14 15.84
N MET A 23 2.92 1.46 14.75
CA MET A 23 2.20 2.08 13.64
C MET A 23 0.69 1.83 13.73
N MET A 24 -0.05 2.90 14.05
CA MET A 24 -1.51 2.93 13.98
C MET A 24 -1.94 3.57 12.66
N LEU A 25 -2.61 2.80 11.79
CA LEU A 25 -3.29 3.33 10.62
C LEU A 25 -4.71 3.74 10.99
N VAL A 26 -4.98 5.04 10.99
CA VAL A 26 -6.32 5.59 11.25
C VAL A 26 -7.22 5.28 10.04
N PRO A 27 -8.51 4.96 10.21
CA PRO A 27 -9.41 4.77 9.09
C PRO A 27 -9.49 6.04 8.22
N PRO A 28 -9.70 5.89 6.89
CA PRO A 28 -9.86 7.03 6.02
C PRO A 28 -11.22 7.69 6.29
N SER A 29 -11.45 8.86 5.70
CA SER A 29 -12.75 9.51 5.84
C SER A 29 -13.87 8.62 5.28
N PRO A 30 -15.08 8.59 5.87
CA PRO A 30 -16.15 7.68 5.43
C PRO A 30 -16.63 7.87 3.98
N HIS A 31 -16.33 9.02 3.37
CA HIS A 31 -16.72 9.35 1.99
C HIS A 31 -15.63 9.05 0.96
N LEU A 32 -14.49 8.51 1.39
CA LEU A 32 -13.38 8.10 0.51
C LEU A 32 -13.32 6.59 0.43
N CYS A 33 -12.50 6.07 -0.48
CA CYS A 33 -12.22 4.65 -0.56
C CYS A 33 -11.62 4.14 0.77
N GLN A 34 -12.19 3.08 1.32
CA GLN A 34 -11.75 2.52 2.61
C GLN A 34 -10.46 1.68 2.51
N GLU A 35 -9.99 1.45 1.28
CA GLU A 35 -8.75 0.72 1.00
C GLU A 35 -7.56 1.64 0.76
N CYS A 36 -7.74 2.68 -0.05
CA CYS A 36 -6.63 3.54 -0.50
C CYS A 36 -6.74 5.01 -0.08
N ALA A 37 -7.81 5.39 0.62
CA ALA A 37 -8.11 6.76 1.06
C ALA A 37 -8.28 7.79 -0.08
N GLU A 38 -8.46 7.35 -1.32
CA GLU A 38 -8.67 8.22 -2.47
C GLU A 38 -10.15 8.35 -2.84
N ASN A 39 -10.48 9.43 -3.55
CA ASN A 39 -11.81 9.65 -4.10
C ASN A 39 -11.92 9.02 -5.50
N HIS A 40 -12.41 7.78 -5.57
CA HIS A 40 -12.66 7.08 -6.83
C HIS A 40 -13.93 6.21 -6.78
N PRO A 41 -14.58 5.95 -7.93
CA PRO A 41 -15.68 4.98 -8.03
C PRO A 41 -15.24 3.56 -7.60
N PRO A 42 -16.11 2.75 -6.97
CA PRO A 42 -15.77 1.39 -6.51
C PRO A 42 -15.32 0.41 -7.59
N GLU A 43 -15.66 0.66 -8.85
CA GLU A 43 -15.25 -0.17 -9.99
C GLU A 43 -13.84 0.15 -10.48
N PHE A 44 -13.25 1.28 -10.06
CA PHE A 44 -11.94 1.74 -10.51
C PHE A 44 -10.81 1.26 -9.60
N PRO A 45 -9.59 1.08 -10.14
CA PRO A 45 -8.45 0.58 -9.39
C PRO A 45 -8.17 1.40 -8.14
N HIS A 46 -7.66 0.74 -7.09
CA HIS A 46 -7.04 1.46 -5.98
C HIS A 46 -5.81 2.23 -6.46
N ASN A 47 -5.54 3.38 -5.84
CA ASN A 47 -4.32 4.12 -6.11
C ASN A 47 -3.12 3.38 -5.51
N LEU A 48 -2.36 2.66 -6.36
CA LEU A 48 -1.17 1.92 -5.92
C LEU A 48 -0.11 2.81 -5.27
N GLU A 49 -0.03 4.08 -5.69
CA GLU A 49 0.94 5.05 -5.19
C GLU A 49 0.50 5.70 -3.87
N SER A 50 -0.73 5.45 -3.43
CA SER A 50 -1.20 5.91 -2.12
C SER A 50 -0.39 5.24 -1.01
N ILE A 51 0.26 6.07 -0.18
CA ILE A 51 0.96 5.61 1.02
C ILE A 51 -0.03 4.88 1.95
N TYR A 52 -1.28 5.33 1.99
CA TYR A 52 -2.33 4.69 2.78
C TYR A 52 -2.55 3.24 2.31
N TYR A 53 -2.75 3.05 1.00
CA TYR A 53 -2.99 1.74 0.41
C TYR A 53 -1.81 0.80 0.64
N GLN A 54 -0.58 1.27 0.38
CA GLN A 54 0.63 0.47 0.60
C GLN A 54 0.81 0.08 2.06
N THR A 55 0.53 1.01 3.00
CA THR A 55 0.65 0.74 4.43
C THR A 55 -0.41 -0.25 4.89
N LYS A 56 -1.68 -0.04 4.50
CA LYS A 56 -2.79 -0.95 4.83
C LYS A 56 -2.51 -2.36 4.32
N PHE A 57 -2.15 -2.47 3.04
CA PHE A 57 -1.87 -3.75 2.40
C PHE A 57 -0.67 -4.46 3.05
N LEU A 58 0.40 -3.73 3.38
CA LEU A 58 1.55 -4.29 4.09
C LEU A 58 1.16 -4.83 5.47
N MET A 59 0.33 -4.11 6.22
CA MET A 59 -0.15 -4.55 7.53
C MET A 59 -1.02 -5.81 7.44
N GLU A 60 -1.78 -5.98 6.35
CA GLU A 60 -2.70 -7.11 6.17
C GLU A 60 -2.05 -8.33 5.52
N HIS A 61 -1.04 -8.14 4.67
CA HIS A 61 -0.47 -9.19 3.82
C HIS A 61 1.04 -9.40 3.98
N ASP A 62 1.71 -8.61 4.84
CA ASP A 62 3.17 -8.65 5.08
C ASP A 62 4.02 -8.52 3.79
N ARG A 63 3.47 -7.83 2.78
CA ARG A 63 4.17 -7.46 1.54
C ARG A 63 3.63 -6.15 0.98
N ALA A 64 4.41 -5.51 0.11
CA ALA A 64 3.92 -4.37 -0.66
C ALA A 64 2.79 -4.79 -1.63
N ALA A 65 1.85 -3.88 -1.87
CA ALA A 65 0.83 -4.08 -2.89
C ALA A 65 1.45 -3.96 -4.29
N THR A 66 0.89 -4.69 -5.24
CA THR A 66 1.22 -4.64 -6.66
C THR A 66 0.06 -4.05 -7.46
N TRP A 67 0.30 -3.73 -8.74
CA TRP A 67 -0.79 -3.33 -9.65
C TRP A 67 -1.84 -4.43 -9.81
N ALA A 68 -1.47 -5.71 -9.70
CA ALA A 68 -2.42 -6.82 -9.74
C ALA A 68 -3.37 -6.79 -8.53
N ASP A 69 -2.86 -6.43 -7.35
CA ASP A 69 -3.68 -6.27 -6.14
C ASP A 69 -4.60 -5.05 -6.27
N ALA A 70 -4.08 -3.92 -6.75
CA ALA A 70 -4.83 -2.67 -6.90
C ALA A 70 -6.04 -2.78 -7.84
N ILE A 71 -5.95 -3.65 -8.85
CA ILE A 71 -7.03 -3.90 -9.82
C ILE A 71 -7.86 -5.15 -9.50
N ALA A 72 -7.53 -5.91 -8.44
CA ALA A 72 -8.10 -7.25 -8.22
C ALA A 72 -9.63 -7.25 -8.13
N HIS A 73 -10.21 -6.21 -7.51
CA HIS A 73 -11.65 -6.04 -7.35
C HIS A 73 -12.35 -5.51 -8.60
N CYS A 74 -11.61 -4.98 -9.58
CA CYS A 74 -12.18 -4.33 -10.74
C CYS A 74 -12.89 -5.32 -11.67
N PRO A 75 -13.93 -4.89 -12.40
CA PRO A 75 -14.49 -5.62 -13.53
C PRO A 75 -13.45 -5.93 -14.62
N ASP A 76 -13.71 -6.95 -15.43
CA ASP A 76 -12.74 -7.44 -16.43
C ASP A 76 -12.39 -6.39 -17.48
N ASP A 77 -13.36 -5.60 -17.95
CA ASP A 77 -13.13 -4.51 -18.89
C ASP A 77 -12.23 -3.40 -18.30
N ILE A 78 -12.43 -3.06 -17.02
CA ILE A 78 -11.58 -2.10 -16.31
C ILE A 78 -10.17 -2.68 -16.08
N LYS A 79 -10.05 -3.96 -15.73
CA LYS A 79 -8.74 -4.63 -15.60
C LYS A 79 -7.98 -4.61 -16.92
N GLU A 80 -8.61 -5.01 -18.02
CA GLU A 80 -8.01 -5.04 -19.36
C GLU A 80 -7.56 -3.65 -19.79
N PHE A 81 -8.43 -2.64 -19.60
CA PHE A 81 -8.11 -1.25 -19.88
C PHE A 81 -6.90 -0.77 -19.06
N THR A 82 -6.91 -1.00 -17.75
CA THR A 82 -5.84 -0.56 -16.84
C THR A 82 -4.51 -1.22 -17.19
N ILE A 83 -4.50 -2.53 -17.46
CA ILE A 83 -3.30 -3.27 -17.85
C ILE A 83 -2.76 -2.73 -19.19
N SER A 84 -3.63 -2.43 -20.15
CA SER A 84 -3.25 -1.81 -21.43
C SER A 84 -2.57 -0.46 -21.22
N GLU A 85 -3.15 0.41 -20.39
CA GLU A 85 -2.56 1.73 -20.12
C GLU A 85 -1.24 1.64 -19.36
N LEU A 86 -1.13 0.77 -18.35
CA LEU A 86 0.12 0.54 -17.61
C LEU A 86 1.23 0.00 -18.52
N ARG A 87 0.92 -0.91 -19.44
CA ARG A 87 1.89 -1.40 -20.43
C ARG A 87 2.40 -0.31 -21.35
N LYS A 88 1.55 0.64 -21.77
CA LYS A 88 1.98 1.81 -22.56
C LYS A 88 2.98 2.69 -21.80
N LEU A 89 2.92 2.68 -20.46
CA LEU A 89 3.85 3.35 -19.57
C LEU A 89 5.10 2.51 -19.23
N GLY A 90 5.22 1.31 -19.81
CA GLY A 90 6.34 0.39 -19.55
C GLY A 90 6.22 -0.39 -18.24
N ILE A 91 5.01 -0.45 -17.67
CA ILE A 91 4.72 -1.17 -16.42
C ILE A 91 4.05 -2.49 -16.78
N GLU A 92 4.72 -3.60 -16.51
CA GLU A 92 4.14 -4.94 -16.65
C GLU A 92 3.38 -5.35 -15.40
N VAL A 93 2.18 -5.89 -15.60
CA VAL A 93 1.33 -6.42 -14.53
C VAL A 93 1.37 -7.94 -14.59
N TYR A 94 1.99 -8.56 -13.59
CA TYR A 94 2.04 -10.01 -13.44
C TYR A 94 0.89 -10.44 -12.51
N GLN A 95 -0.11 -11.11 -13.06
CA GLN A 95 -1.15 -11.73 -12.26
C GLN A 95 -0.59 -13.05 -11.67
N SER A 96 -0.60 -13.15 -10.34
CA SER A 96 -0.17 -14.35 -9.59
C SER A 96 -1.30 -15.33 -9.38
#